data_AF-A0A0B7AAJ2-F1
#
_entry.id   AF-A0A0B7AAJ2-F1
#
_cell.length_a   1.000
_cell.length_b   1.000
_cell.length_c   1.000
_cell.angle_alpha   90.00
_cell.angle_beta   90.00
_cell.angle_gamma   90.00
#
_symmetry.space_group_name_H-M   'P 1'
#
loop_
_entity.id
_entity.type
_entity.pdbx_description
1 polymer ?
#
loop_
_entity_poly.entity_id
_entity_poly.type
_entity_poly.pdbx_seq_one_letter_code
_entity_poly.pdbx_strand_id
1 'polypeptide(L)'
;FSSEIKELLLPRLSDMNFVQDLCDDLYDLFKNDKGFDRHTFEKQMSVMRGQILNLTQALKDGKSPVQLVQMPVVTVERNKAAMGRTRADSEVFTQSFSHRAPFFSWC
;
A
#
# COMPACT_ATOMS: atom_id res chain seq x y z
N PHE A 1 16.04 -10.41 2.24
CA PHE A 1 15.06 -11.37 1.67
C PHE A 1 15.76 -12.32 0.70
N SER A 2 15.35 -13.59 0.61
CA SER A 2 15.91 -14.57 -0.35
C SER A 2 15.56 -14.21 -1.81
N SER A 3 16.22 -14.82 -2.79
CA SER A 3 15.84 -14.65 -4.21
C SER A 3 14.45 -15.23 -4.49
N GLU A 4 14.14 -16.40 -3.92
CA GLU A 4 12.84 -17.07 -4.06
C GLU A 4 11.66 -16.14 -3.71
N ILE A 5 11.71 -15.47 -2.56
CA ILE A 5 10.61 -14.58 -2.14
C ILE A 5 10.53 -13.31 -3.00
N LYS A 6 11.67 -12.83 -3.51
CA LYS A 6 11.71 -11.68 -4.42
C LYS A 6 11.06 -12.02 -5.75
N GLU A 7 11.42 -13.16 -6.34
CA GLU A 7 10.88 -13.65 -7.61
C GLU A 7 9.36 -13.91 -7.51
N LEU A 8 8.90 -14.40 -6.36
CA LEU A 8 7.48 -14.63 -6.11
C LEU A 8 6.67 -13.33 -5.97
N LEU A 9 7.18 -12.36 -5.20
CA LEU A 9 6.39 -11.20 -4.78
C LEU A 9 6.58 -9.95 -5.65
N LEU A 10 7.80 -9.66 -6.12
CA LEU A 10 8.10 -8.41 -6.83
C LEU A 10 7.19 -8.19 -8.06
N PRO A 11 6.95 -9.19 -8.93
CA PRO A 11 6.10 -8.97 -10.10
C PRO A 11 4.69 -8.53 -9.73
N ARG A 12 4.12 -9.10 -8.66
CA ARG A 12 2.77 -8.79 -8.18
C ARG A 12 2.72 -7.43 -7.50
N LEU A 13 3.62 -7.17 -6.54
CA LEU A 13 3.59 -5.93 -5.74
C LEU A 13 4.01 -4.69 -6.53
N SER A 14 4.71 -4.85 -7.66
CA SER A 14 5.05 -3.74 -8.57
C SER A 14 3.96 -3.44 -9.60
N ASP A 15 3.02 -4.35 -9.80
CA ASP A 15 1.89 -4.14 -10.72
C ASP A 15 0.75 -3.42 -9.99
N MET A 16 0.43 -2.21 -10.46
CA MET A 16 -0.63 -1.42 -9.86
C MET A 16 -2.03 -2.01 -10.08
N ASN A 17 -2.22 -2.81 -11.14
CA ASN A 17 -3.50 -3.49 -11.36
C ASN A 17 -3.72 -4.56 -10.29
N PHE A 18 -2.70 -5.38 -10.00
CA PHE A 18 -2.77 -6.35 -8.90
C PHE A 18 -3.10 -5.70 -7.55
N VAL A 19 -2.48 -4.55 -7.25
CA VAL A 19 -2.75 -3.83 -5.99
C VAL A 19 -4.17 -3.26 -5.96
N GLN A 20 -4.68 -2.79 -7.08
CA GLN A 20 -6.05 -2.29 -7.21
C GLN A 20 -7.07 -3.44 -7.07
N ASP A 21 -6.87 -4.56 -7.76
CA ASP A 21 -7.71 -5.77 -7.66
C ASP A 21 -7.76 -6.27 -6.21
N LEU A 22 -6.61 -6.30 -5.51
CA LEU A 22 -6.56 -6.65 -4.09
C LEU A 22 -7.38 -5.69 -3.22
N CYS A 23 -7.36 -4.39 -3.50
CA CYS A 23 -8.18 -3.42 -2.78
C CYS A 23 -9.67 -3.65 -3.06
N ASP A 24 -10.04 -3.99 -4.29
CA ASP A 24 -11.42 -4.23 -4.69
C ASP A 24 -11.97 -5.53 -4.06
N ASP A 25 -11.15 -6.60 -4.01
CA ASP A 25 -11.48 -7.84 -3.29
C ASP A 25 -11.73 -7.57 -1.79
N LEU A 26 -10.88 -6.76 -1.16
CA LEU A 26 -11.03 -6.38 0.25
C LEU A 26 -12.27 -5.50 0.47
N TYR A 27 -12.58 -4.60 -0.47
CA TYR A 27 -13.80 -3.81 -0.42
C TYR A 27 -15.04 -4.71 -0.47
N ASP A 28 -15.05 -5.66 -1.40
CA ASP A 28 -16.14 -6.60 -1.57
C ASP A 28 -16.36 -7.50 -0.37
N LEU A 29 -15.28 -7.84 0.35
CA LEU A 29 -15.35 -8.52 1.63
C LEU A 29 -15.85 -7.61 2.76
N PHE A 30 -15.25 -6.45 2.95
CA PHE A 30 -15.46 -5.61 4.15
C PHE A 30 -16.83 -4.92 4.13
N LYS A 31 -17.37 -4.61 2.94
CA LYS A 31 -18.70 -3.98 2.79
C LYS A 31 -19.86 -4.83 3.31
N ASN A 32 -19.63 -6.12 3.58
CA ASN A 32 -20.65 -7.00 4.16
C ASN A 32 -20.88 -6.75 5.65
N ASP A 33 -19.97 -6.05 6.34
CA ASP A 33 -20.16 -5.68 7.74
C ASP A 33 -21.22 -4.55 7.86
N LYS A 34 -22.13 -4.68 8.82
CA LYS A 34 -23.20 -3.67 9.04
C LYS A 34 -22.66 -2.31 9.47
N GLY A 35 -21.51 -2.29 10.13
CA GLY A 35 -20.80 -1.09 10.57
C GLY A 35 -19.74 -0.62 9.58
N PHE A 36 -19.74 -1.14 8.35
CA PHE A 36 -18.78 -0.73 7.33
C PHE A 36 -18.84 0.78 7.08
N ASP A 37 -17.70 1.44 7.28
CA ASP A 37 -17.50 2.85 6.96
C ASP A 37 -16.50 2.97 5.81
N ARG A 38 -16.96 3.51 4.69
CA ARG A 38 -16.16 3.66 3.46
C ARG A 38 -14.93 4.54 3.68
N HIS A 39 -15.04 5.56 4.53
CA HIS A 39 -13.89 6.45 4.81
C HIS A 39 -12.79 5.73 5.58
N THR A 40 -13.16 4.95 6.59
CA THR A 40 -12.26 4.10 7.35
C THR A 40 -11.60 3.05 6.47
N PHE A 41 -12.36 2.42 5.55
CA PHE A 41 -11.82 1.50 4.57
C PHE A 41 -10.75 2.16 3.67
N GLU A 42 -11.03 3.35 3.11
CA GLU A 42 -10.07 4.05 2.25
C GLU A 42 -8.77 4.41 3.00
N LYS A 43 -8.88 4.75 4.30
CA LYS A 43 -7.71 4.94 5.18
C LYS A 43 -6.93 3.65 5.39
N GLN A 44 -7.61 2.52 5.59
CA GLN A 44 -6.96 1.20 5.69
C GLN A 44 -6.20 0.88 4.39
N MET A 45 -6.81 1.11 3.23
CA MET A 45 -6.14 0.88 1.94
C MET A 45 -4.96 1.83 1.71
N SER A 46 -5.05 3.06 2.24
CA SER A 46 -3.93 4.02 2.19
C SER A 46 -2.72 3.52 2.97
N VAL A 47 -2.95 2.94 4.16
CA VAL A 47 -1.88 2.28 4.93
C VAL A 47 -1.35 1.06 4.17
N MET A 48 -2.22 0.19 3.66
CA MET A 48 -1.81 -1.03 2.94
C MET A 48 -0.93 -0.72 1.73
N ARG A 49 -1.31 0.26 0.89
CA ARG A 49 -0.51 0.68 -0.26
C ARG A 49 0.85 1.22 0.16
N GLY A 50 0.94 1.95 1.27
CA GLY A 50 2.21 2.40 1.82
C GLY A 50 3.10 1.26 2.32
N GLN A 51 2.52 0.22 2.93
CA GLN A 51 3.26 -0.99 3.29
C GLN A 51 3.75 -1.76 2.06
N ILE A 52 2.92 -1.89 1.02
CA ILE A 52 3.30 -2.49 -0.25
C ILE A 52 4.45 -1.71 -0.90
N LEU A 53 4.39 -0.38 -0.90
CA LEU A 53 5.47 0.46 -1.41
C LEU A 53 6.80 0.20 -0.68
N ASN A 54 6.78 0.21 0.66
CA ASN A 54 7.97 -0.09 1.47
C ASN A 54 8.51 -1.50 1.22
N LEU A 55 7.62 -2.51 1.15
CA LEU A 55 8.00 -3.89 0.88
C LEU A 55 8.60 -4.06 -0.53
N THR A 56 7.98 -3.49 -1.55
CA THR A 56 8.48 -3.50 -2.93
C THR A 56 9.88 -2.88 -3.00
N GLN A 57 10.08 -1.74 -2.35
CA GLN A 57 11.40 -1.09 -2.32
C GLN A 57 12.43 -1.92 -1.55
N ALA A 58 12.07 -2.50 -0.40
CA ALA A 58 12.96 -3.35 0.37
C ALA A 58 13.38 -4.61 -0.40
N LEU A 59 12.47 -5.22 -1.16
CA LEU A 59 12.77 -6.37 -2.01
C LEU A 59 13.71 -6.00 -3.16
N LYS A 60 13.46 -4.87 -3.85
CA LYS A 60 14.32 -4.34 -4.92
C LYS A 60 15.74 -4.04 -4.43
N ASP A 61 15.85 -3.37 -3.28
CA ASP A 61 17.13 -2.97 -2.69
C ASP A 61 17.86 -4.12 -1.98
N GLY A 62 17.24 -5.29 -1.86
CA GLY A 62 17.81 -6.42 -1.13
C GLY A 62 17.94 -6.21 0.38
N LYS A 63 17.10 -5.34 0.97
CA LYS A 63 17.05 -5.10 2.41
C LYS A 63 16.70 -6.37 3.21
N SER A 64 17.12 -6.40 4.46
CA SER A 64 16.70 -7.41 5.44
C SER A 64 15.32 -7.08 6.04
N PRO A 65 14.65 -8.05 6.69
CA PRO A 65 13.40 -7.78 7.39
C PRO A 65 13.52 -6.68 8.45
N VAL A 66 14.64 -6.63 9.19
CA VAL A 66 14.88 -5.57 10.19
C VAL A 66 15.00 -4.19 9.53
N GLN A 67 15.67 -4.10 8.38
CA GLN A 67 15.77 -2.84 7.64
C GLN A 67 14.40 -2.40 7.09
N LEU A 68 13.54 -3.34 6.67
CA LEU A 68 12.18 -3.02 6.21
C LEU A 68 11.35 -2.39 7.33
N VAL A 69 11.31 -2.99 8.53
CA VAL A 69 10.50 -2.46 9.64
C VAL A 69 11.03 -1.14 10.21
N GLN A 70 12.29 -0.81 9.91
CA GLN A 70 12.90 0.47 10.23
C GLN A 70 12.64 1.56 9.17
N MET A 71 12.06 1.21 8.02
CA MET A 71 11.68 2.21 7.01
C MET A 71 10.60 3.14 7.57
N PRO A 72 10.63 4.45 7.22
CA PRO A 72 9.58 5.38 7.61
C PRO A 72 8.19 4.87 7.20
N VAL A 73 7.19 5.10 8.05
CA VAL A 73 5.82 4.72 7.74
C VAL A 73 5.31 5.60 6.60
N VAL A 74 4.85 4.96 5.52
CA VAL A 74 4.24 5.63 4.38
C VAL A 74 2.75 5.31 4.35
N THR A 75 1.94 6.29 3.97
CA THR A 75 0.56 6.09 3.52
C THR A 75 0.43 6.61 2.10
N VAL A 76 -0.43 5.99 1.30
CA VAL A 76 -0.63 6.34 -0.11
C VAL A 76 -2.11 6.54 -0.37
N GLU A 77 -2.51 7.79 -0.50
CA GLU A 77 -3.90 8.18 -0.72
C GLU A 77 -4.22 8.25 -2.21
N ARG A 78 -5.41 7.76 -2.59
CA ARG A 78 -5.92 7.90 -3.96
C ARG A 78 -6.72 9.20 -4.03
N ASN A 79 -6.22 10.18 -4.79
CA ASN A 79 -6.98 11.38 -5.07
C ASN A 79 -7.97 11.07 -6.19
N LYS A 80 -9.27 11.14 -5.90
CA LYS A 80 -10.27 11.20 -6.96
C LYS A 80 -10.14 12.56 -7.62
N ALA A 81 -9.61 12.61 -8.85
CA ALA A 81 -9.69 13.82 -9.65
C ALA A 81 -11.17 14.26 -9.69
N ALA A 82 -11.42 15.49 -9.24
CA ALA A 82 -12.77 16.02 -9.18
C ALA A 82 -13.44 15.90 -10.56
N MET A 83 -14.65 15.34 -10.55
CA MET A 83 -15.52 15.08 -11.69
C MET A 83 -15.41 16.18 -12.77
N GLY A 84 -14.78 15.86 -13.90
CA GLY A 84 -14.49 16.85 -14.94
C GLY A 84 -13.97 16.26 -16.24
N ARG A 85 -14.80 15.46 -16.93
CA ARG A 85 -14.77 15.18 -18.38
C ARG A 85 -13.37 15.05 -19.02
N THR A 86 -12.80 13.84 -19.04
CA THR A 86 -12.17 13.18 -20.20
C THR A 86 -11.52 11.86 -19.75
N ARG A 87 -11.52 10.85 -20.64
CA ARG A 87 -11.27 9.42 -20.37
C ARG A 87 -9.78 9.09 -20.20
N ALA A 88 -9.15 9.65 -19.18
CA ALA A 88 -7.92 9.12 -18.61
C ALA A 88 -8.07 9.25 -17.09
N ASP A 89 -8.57 8.18 -16.45
CA ASP A 89 -8.58 8.03 -15.00
C ASP A 89 -7.14 7.85 -14.53
N SER A 90 -6.37 8.94 -14.61
CA SER A 90 -5.05 9.00 -14.04
C SER A 90 -5.26 9.01 -12.54
N GLU A 91 -5.24 7.83 -11.91
CA GLU A 91 -5.28 7.71 -10.47
C GLU A 91 -4.06 8.44 -9.88
N VAL A 92 -4.29 9.67 -9.39
CA VAL A 92 -3.22 10.45 -8.78
C VAL A 92 -3.06 9.97 -7.35
N PHE A 93 -1.97 9.24 -7.09
CA PHE A 93 -1.62 8.81 -5.75
C PHE A 93 -0.75 9.87 -5.06
N THR A 94 -1.08 10.18 -3.81
CA THR A 94 -0.26 11.06 -2.94
C THR A 94 0.39 10.23 -1.86
N GLN A 95 1.71 10.33 -1.73
CA GLN A 95 2.47 9.68 -0.67
C GLN A 95 2.63 10.63 0.51
N SER A 96 2.37 10.14 1.71
CA SER A 96 2.64 10.88 2.94
C SER A 96 3.50 10.04 3.89
N PHE A 97 4.44 10.68 4.58
CA PHE A 97 5.40 10.02 5.47
C PHE A 97 5.11 10.42 6.91
N SER A 98 5.04 9.44 7.81
CA SER A 98 4.96 9.69 9.25
C SER A 98 6.36 9.55 9.86
N HIS A 99 6.82 10.61 10.53
CA HIS A 99 8.09 10.62 11.27
C HIS A 99 7.99 9.99 12.66
N ARG A 100 6.90 9.26 12.96
CA ARG A 100 6.78 8.57 14.25
C ARG A 100 7.86 7.50 14.33
N ALA A 101 8.53 7.41 15.48
CA ALA A 101 9.54 6.39 15.71
C ALA A 101 8.95 4.99 15.42
N PRO A 102 9.69 4.12 14.71
CA PRO A 102 9.20 2.78 14.40
C PRO A 102 8.86 2.05 15.71
N PHE A 103 7.69 1.42 15.75
CA PHE A 103 7.20 0.72 16.94
C PHE A 103 8.19 -0.38 17.40
N PHE A 104 8.85 -1.02 16.44
CA PHE A 104 9.90 -1.99 16.70
C PHE A 104 11.24 -1.28 16.93
N SER A 105 11.63 -1.16 18.18
CA SER A 105 13.00 -0.82 18.60
C SER A 105 13.66 -2.07 19.19
N TRP A 106 14.93 -2.29 18.86
CA TRP A 106 15.73 -3.35 19.49
C TRP A 106 16.21 -2.84 20.85
N CYS A 107 16.01 -3.64 21.90
CA CYS A 107 16.62 -3.42 23.21
C CYS A 107 18.14 -3.66 23.15
#